data_AF-A0A1H2TPB0-F1
#
_entry.id   AF-A0A1H2TPB0-F1
#
_cell.length_a   1.000
_cell.length_b   1.000
_cell.length_c   1.000
_cell.angle_alpha   90.00
_cell.angle_beta   90.00
_cell.angle_gamma   90.00
#
_symmetry.space_group_name_H-M   'P 1'
#
loop_
_entity.id
_entity.type
_entity.pdbx_description
1 polymer ?
#
loop_
_entity_poly.entity_id
_entity_poly.type
_entity_poly.pdbx_seq_one_letter_code
_entity_poly.pdbx_strand_id
1 'polypeptide(L)'
;MNLNYNYYDPPKEWDGRYIHFGDLFDRKKIEPIKNRFAMTKPSGGFWASRNCKDGFNWIDYNHKVLDKWIGYEKHISFPLKKGANVVEIHCSEDLNSLPKIPKEKLPGDVRLEWTCLDFEKMLADGIDAIEVRGIAEDRDLYFDLYGWDCDSILIMNPDIIDYSEIDELSDLVRSIPWTI
;
A
#
# COMPACT_ATOMS: atom_id res chain seq x y z
N MET A 1 10.18 -22.69 25.05
CA MET A 1 8.96 -22.93 24.26
C MET A 1 9.15 -22.19 22.95
N ASN A 2 9.42 -22.91 21.86
CA ASN A 2 9.42 -22.32 20.53
C ASN A 2 7.96 -22.23 20.09
N LEU A 3 7.38 -21.04 20.20
CA LEU A 3 6.12 -20.76 19.53
C LEU A 3 6.44 -20.71 18.03
N ASN A 4 6.20 -21.82 17.34
CA ASN A 4 6.14 -21.85 15.88
C ASN A 4 4.90 -21.07 15.47
N TYR A 5 5.02 -19.75 15.42
CA TYR A 5 4.08 -18.93 14.70
C TYR A 5 4.25 -19.29 13.22
N ASN A 6 3.18 -19.74 12.57
CA ASN A 6 3.13 -19.85 11.12
C ASN A 6 3.12 -18.44 10.56
N TYR A 7 4.31 -17.84 10.42
CA TYR A 7 4.45 -16.53 9.82
C TYR A 7 4.26 -16.64 8.31
N TYR A 8 3.60 -15.63 7.75
CA TYR A 8 3.63 -15.43 6.31
C TYR A 8 5.08 -15.15 5.89
N ASP A 9 5.63 -16.01 5.02
CA ASP A 9 6.96 -15.83 4.45
C ASP A 9 6.81 -15.40 2.98
N PRO A 10 6.94 -14.11 2.64
CA PRO A 10 6.81 -13.64 1.27
C PRO A 10 7.91 -14.24 0.37
N PRO A 11 7.65 -14.35 -0.94
CA PRO A 11 8.68 -14.78 -1.88
C PRO A 11 9.85 -13.79 -1.89
N LYS A 12 11.02 -14.27 -2.33
CA LYS A 12 12.22 -13.43 -2.38
C LYS A 12 12.06 -12.27 -3.38
N GLU A 13 11.51 -12.57 -4.55
CA GLU A 13 11.30 -11.62 -5.65
C GLU A 13 9.81 -11.41 -5.87
N TRP A 14 9.46 -10.27 -6.46
CA TRP A 14 8.07 -9.94 -6.76
C TRP A 14 7.52 -10.81 -7.89
N ASP A 15 6.42 -11.51 -7.62
CA ASP A 15 5.72 -12.40 -8.55
C ASP A 15 4.59 -11.70 -9.32
N GLY A 16 4.50 -10.37 -9.21
CA GLY A 16 3.43 -9.57 -9.80
C GLY A 16 2.19 -9.45 -8.92
N ARG A 17 2.21 -9.97 -7.69
CA ARG A 17 1.09 -9.89 -6.74
C ARG A 17 1.33 -8.86 -5.64
N TYR A 18 0.27 -8.23 -5.20
CA TYR A 18 0.26 -7.36 -4.03
C TYR A 18 -0.32 -8.09 -2.83
N ILE A 19 0.08 -7.71 -1.63
CA ILE A 19 -0.41 -8.27 -0.38
C ILE A 19 -1.00 -7.17 0.51
N HIS A 20 -2.18 -7.44 1.05
CA HIS A 20 -2.82 -6.64 2.07
C HIS A 20 -2.98 -7.46 3.33
N PHE A 21 -2.59 -6.89 4.48
CA PHE A 21 -2.78 -7.49 5.80
C PHE A 21 -3.97 -6.82 6.49
N GLY A 22 -4.90 -7.63 7.00
CA GLY A 22 -6.13 -7.13 7.61
C GLY A 22 -7.26 -8.14 7.55
N ASP A 23 -8.42 -7.75 8.06
CA ASP A 23 -9.63 -8.59 8.00
C ASP A 23 -10.02 -8.96 6.56
N LEU A 24 -10.89 -9.98 6.44
CA LEU A 24 -11.41 -10.48 5.17
C LEU A 24 -11.80 -9.33 4.24
N PHE A 25 -11.16 -9.36 3.07
CA PHE A 25 -11.29 -8.34 2.05
C PHE A 25 -12.74 -8.28 1.54
N ASP A 26 -13.32 -7.09 1.56
CA ASP A 26 -14.63 -6.82 0.99
C ASP A 26 -14.55 -5.57 0.13
N ARG A 27 -14.64 -5.75 -1.18
CA ARG A 27 -14.63 -4.65 -2.17
C ARG A 27 -15.62 -3.55 -1.80
N LYS A 28 -16.77 -3.88 -1.20
CA LYS A 28 -17.80 -2.89 -0.83
C LYS A 28 -17.38 -1.99 0.32
N LYS A 29 -16.34 -2.37 1.07
CA LYS A 29 -15.75 -1.57 2.15
C LYS A 29 -14.61 -0.66 1.68
N ILE A 30 -14.18 -0.78 0.41
CA ILE A 30 -13.21 0.16 -0.15
C ILE A 30 -13.95 1.48 -0.40
N GLU A 31 -13.66 2.46 0.45
CA GLU A 31 -14.19 3.80 0.27
C GLU A 31 -13.55 4.47 -0.96
N PRO A 32 -14.31 5.28 -1.71
CA PRO A 32 -13.74 6.08 -2.81
C PRO A 32 -12.59 6.96 -2.35
N ILE A 33 -11.58 7.10 -3.20
CA ILE A 33 -10.43 7.96 -2.92
C ILE A 33 -10.89 9.42 -2.75
N LYS A 34 -10.39 10.09 -1.72
CA LYS A 34 -10.65 11.51 -1.48
C LYS A 34 -9.41 12.20 -0.94
N ASN A 35 -9.14 13.38 -1.48
CA ASN A 35 -8.10 14.25 -0.94
C ASN A 35 -8.42 14.62 0.49
N ARG A 36 -7.40 14.63 1.34
CA ARG A 36 -7.50 15.15 2.70
C ARG A 36 -6.74 16.46 2.78
N PHE A 37 -7.38 17.44 3.40
CA PHE A 37 -6.85 18.78 3.53
C PHE A 37 -5.49 18.79 4.24
N ALA A 38 -4.46 19.35 3.59
CA ALA A 38 -3.09 19.45 4.08
C ALA A 38 -2.43 18.11 4.51
N MET A 39 -2.89 16.98 3.96
CA MET A 39 -2.35 15.65 4.26
C MET A 39 -1.65 15.05 3.04
N THR A 40 -0.62 14.25 3.29
CA THR A 40 0.09 13.43 2.29
C THR A 40 -0.66 12.12 1.97
N LYS A 41 -1.58 11.71 2.84
CA LYS A 41 -2.43 10.52 2.68
C LYS A 41 -3.88 10.93 2.39
N PRO A 42 -4.55 10.27 1.43
CA PRO A 42 -5.99 10.43 1.22
C PRO A 42 -6.80 9.73 2.31
N SER A 43 -8.12 9.89 2.23
CA SER A 43 -9.09 8.94 2.80
C SER A 43 -9.58 8.01 1.70
N GLY A 44 -9.98 6.80 2.08
CA GLY A 44 -10.38 5.76 1.13
C GLY A 44 -9.21 5.19 0.32
N GLY A 45 -9.54 4.55 -0.79
CA GLY A 45 -8.61 3.71 -1.53
C GLY A 45 -8.27 2.42 -0.80
N PHE A 46 -7.42 1.61 -1.42
CA PHE A 46 -6.97 0.34 -0.86
C PHE A 46 -5.44 0.26 -0.84
N TRP A 47 -4.89 -0.01 0.34
CA TRP A 47 -3.46 -0.02 0.58
C TRP A 47 -2.93 -1.45 0.58
N ALA A 48 -1.81 -1.67 -0.09
CA ALA A 48 -1.10 -2.95 -0.10
C ALA A 48 0.40 -2.71 -0.24
N SER A 49 1.19 -3.79 -0.23
CA SER A 49 2.61 -3.77 -0.62
C SER A 49 2.86 -4.82 -1.69
N ARG A 50 3.98 -4.74 -2.42
CA ARG A 50 4.41 -5.88 -3.23
C ARG A 50 4.55 -7.11 -2.35
N ASN A 51 4.09 -8.24 -2.86
CA ASN A 51 4.26 -9.51 -2.18
C ASN A 51 5.69 -10.03 -2.39
N CYS A 52 6.69 -9.43 -1.75
CA CYS A 52 8.08 -9.88 -1.82
C CYS A 52 8.93 -9.35 -0.65
N LYS A 53 10.14 -9.88 -0.51
CA LYS A 53 11.18 -9.41 0.43
C LYS A 53 12.01 -8.24 -0.10
N ASP A 54 11.85 -7.86 -1.36
CA ASP A 54 12.55 -6.71 -1.95
C ASP A 54 11.91 -5.39 -1.47
N GLY A 55 12.75 -4.43 -1.07
CA GLY A 55 12.33 -3.14 -0.50
C GLY A 55 12.01 -3.17 0.99
N PHE A 56 11.44 -2.07 1.49
CA PHE A 56 11.01 -1.91 2.89
C PHE A 56 9.49 -1.93 2.98
N ASN A 57 8.88 -3.11 3.10
CA ASN A 57 7.43 -3.27 2.99
C ASN A 57 6.70 -3.18 4.35
N TRP A 58 5.38 -3.43 4.36
CA TRP A 58 4.56 -3.40 5.58
C TRP A 58 5.01 -4.41 6.66
N ILE A 59 5.52 -5.59 6.27
CA ILE A 59 6.05 -6.59 7.20
C ILE A 59 7.31 -6.02 7.87
N ASP A 60 8.22 -5.43 7.08
CA ASP A 60 9.42 -4.79 7.59
C ASP A 60 9.10 -3.65 8.57
N TYR A 61 8.17 -2.76 8.22
CA TYR A 61 7.77 -1.66 9.09
C TYR A 61 7.20 -2.15 10.42
N ASN A 62 6.30 -3.15 10.42
CA ASN A 62 5.75 -3.69 11.65
C ASN A 62 6.81 -4.34 12.54
N HIS A 63 7.73 -5.12 11.96
CA HIS A 63 8.78 -5.78 12.72
C HIS A 63 9.86 -4.82 13.21
N LYS A 64 10.36 -3.94 12.35
CA LYS A 64 11.54 -3.12 12.62
C LYS A 64 11.22 -1.80 13.32
N VAL A 65 10.02 -1.25 13.11
CA VAL A 65 9.62 0.07 13.63
C VAL A 65 8.60 -0.05 14.75
N LEU A 66 7.56 -0.88 14.59
CA LEU A 66 6.50 -0.99 15.58
C LEU A 66 6.75 -2.05 16.65
N ASP A 67 7.72 -2.95 16.46
CA ASP A 67 7.95 -4.15 17.29
C ASP A 67 6.65 -4.96 17.49
N LYS A 68 5.86 -5.09 16.43
CA LYS A 68 4.58 -5.80 16.43
C LYS A 68 4.67 -7.05 15.58
N TRP A 69 4.13 -8.13 16.14
CA TRP A 69 4.08 -9.47 15.53
C TRP A 69 2.63 -9.95 15.31
N ILE A 70 1.69 -9.03 15.10
CA ILE A 70 0.24 -9.31 15.14
C ILE A 70 -0.38 -8.90 13.80
N GLY A 71 -1.30 -9.72 13.26
CA GLY A 71 -2.11 -9.38 12.10
C GLY A 71 -1.62 -9.95 10.77
N TYR A 72 -0.69 -10.91 10.78
CA TYR A 72 -0.21 -11.59 9.57
C TYR A 72 -1.08 -12.78 9.16
N GLU A 73 -1.89 -13.29 10.09
CA GLU A 73 -2.74 -14.46 9.92
C GLU A 73 -3.91 -14.22 8.96
N LYS A 74 -4.29 -12.96 8.74
CA LYS A 74 -5.28 -12.58 7.75
C LYS A 74 -4.64 -11.67 6.72
N HIS A 75 -4.49 -12.22 5.52
CA HIS A 75 -4.03 -11.48 4.38
C HIS A 75 -4.70 -11.99 3.11
N ILE A 76 -4.71 -11.11 2.12
CA ILE A 76 -5.03 -11.49 0.76
C ILE A 76 -3.83 -11.16 -0.13
N SER A 77 -3.57 -12.02 -1.10
CA SER A 77 -2.73 -11.64 -2.23
C SER A 77 -3.55 -11.55 -3.50
N PHE A 78 -3.21 -10.62 -4.38
CA PHE A 78 -3.99 -10.35 -5.57
C PHE A 78 -3.11 -9.73 -6.67
N PRO A 79 -3.36 -10.01 -7.95
CA PRO A 79 -2.75 -9.28 -9.04
C PRO A 79 -3.61 -8.08 -9.43
N LEU A 80 -3.03 -7.19 -10.25
CA LEU A 80 -3.79 -6.18 -10.95
C LEU A 80 -4.16 -6.69 -12.35
N LYS A 81 -5.31 -6.25 -12.85
CA LYS A 81 -5.75 -6.52 -14.22
C LYS A 81 -4.78 -5.91 -15.21
N LYS A 82 -4.63 -6.59 -16.35
CA LYS A 82 -3.87 -6.08 -17.49
C LYS A 82 -4.40 -4.71 -17.92
N GLY A 83 -3.50 -3.75 -18.08
CA GLY A 83 -3.81 -2.39 -18.51
C GLY A 83 -4.11 -1.41 -17.38
N ALA A 84 -4.01 -1.83 -16.11
CA ALA A 84 -4.01 -0.91 -14.98
C ALA A 84 -2.90 0.13 -15.14
N ASN A 85 -3.25 1.41 -14.98
CA ASN A 85 -2.29 2.50 -15.04
C ASN A 85 -1.74 2.79 -13.63
N VAL A 86 -0.59 2.19 -13.33
CA VAL A 86 0.13 2.38 -12.07
C VAL A 86 1.28 3.34 -12.31
N VAL A 87 1.33 4.43 -11.55
CA VAL A 87 2.50 5.31 -11.52
C VAL A 87 3.41 4.91 -10.37
N GLU A 88 4.68 4.63 -10.67
CA GLU A 88 5.68 4.37 -9.65
C GLU A 88 6.40 5.67 -9.25
N ILE A 89 6.70 5.80 -7.96
CA ILE A 89 7.42 6.92 -7.35
C ILE A 89 8.63 6.32 -6.62
N HIS A 90 9.83 6.63 -7.09
CA HIS A 90 11.09 6.13 -6.54
C HIS A 90 11.92 7.23 -5.86
N CYS A 91 11.67 8.50 -6.18
CA CYS A 91 12.34 9.65 -5.57
C CYS A 91 11.46 10.91 -5.60
N SER A 92 11.91 11.98 -4.93
CA SER A 92 11.22 13.27 -4.90
C SER A 92 10.98 13.87 -6.29
N GLU A 93 11.87 13.66 -7.25
CA GLU A 93 11.71 14.21 -8.60
C GLU A 93 10.47 13.65 -9.33
N ASP A 94 10.10 12.39 -9.09
CA ASP A 94 8.94 11.76 -9.72
C ASP A 94 7.65 12.50 -9.34
N LEU A 95 7.61 13.07 -8.12
CA LEU A 95 6.49 13.85 -7.62
C LEU A 95 6.24 15.11 -8.46
N ASN A 96 7.25 15.67 -9.14
CA ASN A 96 7.10 16.91 -9.89
C ASN A 96 6.07 16.79 -11.01
N SER A 97 5.98 15.62 -11.64
CA SER A 97 5.05 15.33 -12.74
C SER A 97 3.61 15.11 -12.28
N LEU A 98 3.41 14.85 -10.99
CA LEU A 98 2.13 14.44 -10.42
C LEU A 98 1.22 15.63 -10.08
N PRO A 99 -0.11 15.50 -10.31
CA PRO A 99 -1.09 16.46 -9.82
C PRO A 99 -0.95 16.73 -8.32
N LYS A 100 -0.92 18.02 -7.95
CA LYS A 100 -0.85 18.49 -6.56
C LYS A 100 -2.07 19.31 -6.25
N ILE A 101 -2.50 19.29 -4.99
CA ILE A 101 -3.57 20.16 -4.52
C ILE A 101 -3.13 21.62 -4.75
N PRO A 102 -3.91 22.43 -5.49
CA PRO A 102 -3.55 23.83 -5.74
C PRO A 102 -3.36 24.60 -4.43
N LYS A 103 -2.35 25.48 -4.39
CA LYS A 103 -1.99 26.24 -3.18
C LYS A 103 -3.15 27.08 -2.66
N GLU A 104 -4.03 27.54 -3.55
CA GLU A 104 -5.21 28.34 -3.21
C GLU A 104 -6.25 27.53 -2.43
N LYS A 105 -6.19 26.20 -2.51
CA LYS A 105 -7.03 25.28 -1.71
C LYS A 105 -6.37 24.87 -0.40
N LEU A 106 -5.15 25.33 -0.12
CA LEU A 106 -4.43 25.12 1.14
C LEU A 106 -4.65 26.32 2.08
N PRO A 107 -4.57 26.15 3.41
CA PRO A 107 -4.84 27.23 4.35
C PRO A 107 -3.72 28.27 4.33
N GLY A 108 -4.02 29.52 3.99
CA GLY A 108 -3.19 30.71 4.26
C GLY A 108 -1.68 30.56 4.00
N ASP A 109 -0.84 31.25 4.78
CA ASP A 109 0.63 31.20 4.70
C ASP A 109 1.24 29.88 5.23
N VAL A 110 0.49 28.78 5.27
CA VAL A 110 1.01 27.50 5.78
C VAL A 110 2.04 26.97 4.80
N ARG A 111 3.31 27.03 5.24
CA ARG A 111 4.42 26.35 4.58
C ARG A 111 4.36 24.88 4.96
N LEU A 112 3.76 24.07 4.09
CA LEU A 112 3.85 22.62 4.19
C LEU A 112 5.26 22.20 3.77
N GLU A 113 5.90 21.37 4.58
CA GLU A 113 7.20 20.76 4.28
C GLU A 113 7.05 19.45 3.48
N TRP A 114 5.81 19.06 3.16
CA TRP A 114 5.46 17.86 2.42
C TRP A 114 4.61 18.18 1.19
N THR A 115 4.55 17.21 0.28
CA THR A 115 3.79 17.27 -0.96
C THR A 115 2.36 16.77 -0.77
N CYS A 116 1.38 17.65 -1.02
CA CYS A 116 -0.03 17.28 -1.08
C CYS A 116 -0.43 16.91 -2.51
N LEU A 117 -0.45 15.62 -2.81
CA LEU A 117 -0.93 15.08 -4.08
C LEU A 117 -2.45 15.24 -4.23
N ASP A 118 -2.91 15.48 -5.46
CA ASP A 118 -4.34 15.52 -5.79
C ASP A 118 -4.78 14.17 -6.35
N PHE A 119 -5.12 13.25 -5.45
CA PHE A 119 -5.50 11.86 -5.76
C PHE A 119 -6.78 11.79 -6.60
N GLU A 120 -7.75 12.68 -6.35
CA GLU A 120 -8.99 12.74 -7.13
C GLU A 120 -8.70 13.18 -8.56
N LYS A 121 -7.80 14.15 -8.76
CA LYS A 121 -7.35 14.54 -10.09
C LYS A 121 -6.56 13.43 -10.79
N MET A 122 -5.65 12.75 -10.09
CA MET A 122 -4.93 11.61 -10.65
C MET A 122 -5.88 10.53 -11.16
N LEU A 123 -6.89 10.16 -10.35
CA LEU A 123 -7.91 9.20 -10.75
C LEU A 123 -8.71 9.70 -11.97
N ALA A 124 -9.10 10.98 -11.98
CA ALA A 124 -9.81 11.57 -13.11
C ALA A 124 -8.96 11.63 -14.40
N ASP A 125 -7.64 11.76 -14.26
CA ASP A 125 -6.67 11.72 -15.37
C ASP A 125 -6.33 10.28 -15.81
N GLY A 126 -6.95 9.26 -15.19
CA GLY A 126 -6.83 7.85 -15.56
C GLY A 126 -5.67 7.11 -14.88
N ILE A 127 -5.12 7.64 -13.79
CA ILE A 127 -4.16 6.91 -12.94
C ILE A 127 -4.96 6.07 -11.94
N ASP A 128 -4.80 4.76 -12.00
CA ASP A 128 -5.58 3.83 -11.18
C ASP A 128 -4.96 3.61 -9.80
N ALA A 129 -3.63 3.67 -9.71
CA ALA A 129 -2.88 3.49 -8.48
C ALA A 129 -1.55 4.24 -8.51
N ILE A 130 -1.02 4.54 -7.33
CA ILE A 130 0.37 4.99 -7.17
C ILE A 130 1.13 3.99 -6.30
N GLU A 131 2.35 3.67 -6.69
CA GLU A 131 3.23 2.78 -5.96
C GLU A 131 4.50 3.52 -5.55
N VAL A 132 4.77 3.59 -4.26
CA VAL A 132 5.97 4.21 -3.70
C VAL A 132 6.97 3.12 -3.35
N ARG A 133 8.22 3.31 -3.78
CA ARG A 133 9.34 2.41 -3.51
C ARG A 133 10.56 3.19 -3.05
N GLY A 134 11.38 2.57 -2.21
CA GLY A 134 12.63 3.17 -1.74
C GLY A 134 12.44 4.23 -0.65
N ILE A 135 11.27 4.25 0.02
CA ILE A 135 10.95 5.33 0.97
C ILE A 135 11.81 5.28 2.24
N ALA A 136 12.37 4.12 2.58
CA ALA A 136 13.27 3.98 3.72
C ALA A 136 14.71 4.42 3.39
N GLU A 137 15.07 4.42 2.10
CA GLU A 137 16.39 4.74 1.58
C GLU A 137 16.52 6.20 1.14
N ASP A 138 15.42 6.82 0.68
CA ASP A 138 15.37 8.21 0.25
C ASP A 138 14.74 9.11 1.33
N ARG A 139 15.61 9.86 2.01
CA ARG A 139 15.22 10.77 3.09
C ARG A 139 14.34 11.92 2.59
N ASP A 140 14.60 12.45 1.40
CA ASP A 140 13.85 13.58 0.87
C ASP A 140 12.45 13.12 0.47
N LEU A 141 12.35 11.95 -0.18
CA LEU A 141 11.07 11.33 -0.49
C LEU A 141 10.25 11.02 0.78
N TYR A 142 10.89 10.52 1.85
CA TYR A 142 10.23 10.30 3.14
C TYR A 142 9.59 11.58 3.70
N PHE A 143 10.27 12.73 3.60
CA PHE A 143 9.69 14.01 4.07
C PHE A 143 8.63 14.54 3.11
N ASP A 144 8.83 14.43 1.80
CA ASP A 144 7.85 14.84 0.80
C ASP A 144 6.54 14.06 0.92
N LEU A 145 6.61 12.77 1.25
CA LEU A 145 5.47 11.91 1.48
C LEU A 145 5.30 11.55 2.96
N TYR A 146 5.62 12.49 3.86
CA TYR A 146 5.62 12.22 5.31
C TYR A 146 4.39 11.44 5.79
N GLY A 147 4.66 10.34 6.50
CA GLY A 147 3.65 9.39 6.94
C GLY A 147 3.46 8.21 5.99
N TRP A 148 3.96 8.22 4.75
CA TRP A 148 4.11 7.00 3.96
C TRP A 148 5.26 6.17 4.55
N ASP A 149 4.88 5.22 5.41
CA ASP A 149 5.77 4.56 6.35
C ASP A 149 6.66 3.47 5.72
N CYS A 150 6.25 2.94 4.57
CA CYS A 150 6.89 1.83 3.89
C CYS A 150 6.55 1.81 2.39
N ASP A 151 7.28 0.99 1.64
CA ASP A 151 6.98 0.69 0.24
C ASP A 151 5.57 0.11 0.14
N SER A 152 4.73 0.82 -0.60
CA SER A 152 3.31 0.55 -0.63
C SER A 152 2.67 1.04 -1.92
N ILE A 153 1.61 0.33 -2.32
CA ILE A 153 0.71 0.76 -3.37
C ILE A 153 -0.58 1.30 -2.73
N LEU A 154 -1.03 2.43 -3.24
CA LEU A 154 -2.36 2.97 -3.01
C LEU A 154 -3.19 2.77 -4.27
N ILE A 155 -4.15 1.85 -4.21
CA ILE A 155 -5.12 1.60 -5.26
C ILE A 155 -6.26 2.60 -5.10
N MET A 156 -6.34 3.56 -6.03
CA MET A 156 -7.37 4.60 -6.06
C MET A 156 -8.62 4.12 -6.81
N ASN A 157 -8.42 3.28 -7.83
CA ASN A 157 -9.47 2.60 -8.57
C ASN A 157 -9.52 1.10 -8.19
N PRO A 158 -10.46 0.65 -7.34
CA PRO A 158 -10.53 -0.76 -6.95
C PRO A 158 -10.91 -1.70 -8.10
N ASP A 159 -11.37 -1.19 -9.25
CA ASP A 159 -11.77 -2.03 -10.37
C ASP A 159 -10.57 -2.66 -11.09
N ILE A 160 -9.36 -2.18 -10.84
CA ILE A 160 -8.13 -2.76 -11.38
C ILE A 160 -7.68 -4.02 -10.63
N ILE A 161 -8.22 -4.31 -9.44
CA ILE A 161 -7.89 -5.54 -8.72
C ILE A 161 -8.50 -6.72 -9.50
N ASP A 162 -7.71 -7.75 -9.76
CA ASP A 162 -8.24 -8.98 -10.35
C ASP A 162 -8.83 -9.88 -9.27
N TYR A 163 -10.13 -9.69 -9.05
CA TYR A 163 -10.91 -10.46 -8.06
C TYR A 163 -11.00 -11.95 -8.38
N SER A 164 -10.72 -12.38 -9.62
CA SER A 164 -10.77 -13.80 -9.99
C SER A 164 -9.52 -14.57 -9.57
N GLU A 165 -8.45 -13.85 -9.23
CA GLU A 165 -7.15 -14.39 -8.84
C GLU A 165 -6.74 -13.95 -7.43
N ILE A 166 -7.69 -13.65 -6.54
CA ILE A 166 -7.40 -13.39 -5.13
C ILE A 166 -7.10 -14.72 -4.44
N ASP A 167 -5.93 -14.81 -3.82
CA ASP A 167 -5.64 -15.86 -2.87
C ASP A 167 -5.99 -15.35 -1.47
N GLU A 168 -7.14 -15.81 -0.96
CA GLU A 168 -7.48 -15.63 0.44
C GLU A 168 -6.83 -16.75 1.25
N LEU A 169 -5.71 -16.44 1.90
CA LEU A 169 -5.19 -17.27 2.97
C LEU A 169 -5.84 -16.82 4.28
N SER A 170 -7.15 -17.03 4.41
CA SER A 170 -7.74 -17.21 5.73
C SER A 170 -7.36 -18.61 6.16
N ASP A 171 -6.75 -18.81 7.32
CA ASP A 171 -6.33 -20.11 7.86
C ASP A 171 -7.15 -21.31 7.34
N LEU A 172 -6.74 -21.85 6.19
CA LEU A 172 -6.75 -23.28 6.02
C LEU A 172 -5.66 -23.73 6.99
N VAL A 173 -6.09 -23.96 8.24
CA VAL A 173 -5.68 -25.17 8.94
C VAL A 173 -5.86 -26.28 7.91
N ARG A 174 -4.83 -26.49 7.08
CA ARG A 174 -4.57 -27.75 6.44
C ARG A 174 -4.63 -28.69 7.63
N SER A 175 -5.73 -29.41 7.71
CA SER A 175 -5.96 -30.50 8.63
C SER A 175 -4.63 -31.21 8.82
N ILE A 176 -3.94 -30.93 9.92
CA ILE A 176 -2.99 -31.87 10.46
C ILE A 176 -3.91 -33.04 10.82
N PRO A 177 -3.84 -34.19 10.14
CA PRO A 177 -4.48 -35.35 10.68
C PRO A 177 -3.79 -35.56 12.02
N TRP A 178 -4.56 -35.48 13.10
CA TRP A 178 -4.11 -35.98 14.38
C TRP A 178 -3.79 -37.46 14.20
N THR A 179 -2.55 -37.77 13.84
CA THR A 179 -2.01 -39.11 14.04
C THR A 179 -1.47 -39.14 15.46
N ILE A 180 -2.24 -39.83 16.29
CA ILE A 180 -1.91 -40.28 17.64
C ILE A 180 -0.69 -41.21 17.57
#